data_AF-X1RD35-F1
#
_entry.id   AF-X1RD35-F1
#
_cell.length_a   1.000
_cell.length_b   1.000
_cell.length_c   1.000
_cell.angle_alpha   90.00
_cell.angle_beta   90.00
_cell.angle_gamma   90.00
#
_symmetry.space_group_name_H-M   'P 1'
#
loop_
_entity.id
_entity.type
_entity.pdbx_description
1 polymer ?
#
loop_
_entity_poly.entity_id
_entity_poly.type
_entity_poly.pdbx_seq_one_letter_code
_entity_poly.pdbx_strand_id
1 'polypeptide(L)'
;VPLDVFGSDGIRATTNSGALTDGYFAQMKSDFGANALRLISRKGDVFRASNYGQDVSILTGNPTSERIRVTSTGNVGIGTTSPSAKLTVANGDVEVTLNTKGIILKSPDGTRYRITVANGGTLTSTAI
;
A
#
# COMPACT_ATOMS: atom_id res chain seq x y z
N VAL A 1 -18.26 26.37 15.34
CA VAL A 1 -18.75 26.39 13.95
C VAL A 1 -17.88 25.41 13.17
N PRO A 2 -18.44 24.38 12.50
CA PRO A 2 -17.63 23.55 11.61
C PRO A 2 -17.07 24.42 10.47
N LEU A 3 -15.87 24.08 10.01
CA LEU A 3 -15.36 24.67 8.78
C LEU A 3 -16.04 23.98 7.60
N ASP A 4 -17.05 24.62 7.02
CA ASP A 4 -17.71 24.16 5.80
C ASP A 4 -17.06 24.86 4.60
N VAL A 5 -16.49 24.09 3.66
CA VAL A 5 -15.82 24.61 2.46
C VAL A 5 -16.63 24.26 1.22
N PHE A 6 -17.04 25.27 0.46
CA PHE A 6 -17.80 25.14 -0.78
C PHE A 6 -16.95 25.63 -1.98
N GLY A 7 -16.83 24.83 -3.04
CA GLY A 7 -16.05 25.15 -4.24
C GLY A 7 -15.32 23.94 -4.83
N SER A 8 -14.82 24.02 -6.08
CA SER A 8 -14.13 22.93 -6.77
C SER A 8 -12.76 22.58 -6.19
N ASP A 9 -12.11 23.56 -5.58
CA ASP A 9 -10.70 23.47 -5.19
C ASP A 9 -10.51 22.99 -3.74
N GLY A 10 -11.60 22.92 -2.96
CA GLY A 10 -11.60 22.45 -1.58
C GLY A 10 -10.64 23.23 -0.69
N ILE A 11 -9.89 22.52 0.15
CA ILE A 11 -8.84 23.08 1.02
C ILE A 11 -7.49 22.89 0.33
N ARG A 12 -6.85 24.00 -0.08
CA ARG A 12 -5.51 23.99 -0.68
C ARG A 12 -4.48 24.60 0.27
N ALA A 13 -3.65 23.78 0.88
CA ALA A 13 -2.47 24.22 1.61
C ALA A 13 -1.24 24.20 0.67
N THR A 14 -0.58 25.34 0.49
CA THR A 14 0.65 25.46 -0.33
C THR A 14 1.78 25.93 0.58
N THR A 15 2.89 25.21 0.64
CA THR A 15 4.10 25.66 1.33
C THR A 15 5.12 26.20 0.31
N ASN A 16 5.84 27.26 0.69
CA ASN A 16 6.96 27.80 -0.07
C ASN A 16 8.21 27.83 0.83
N SER A 17 8.86 26.69 1.06
CA SER A 17 10.21 26.69 1.65
C SER A 17 10.98 25.40 1.33
N GLY A 18 12.20 25.56 0.84
CA GLY A 18 13.09 24.49 0.37
C GLY A 18 13.92 23.80 1.45
N ALA A 19 13.45 23.74 2.70
CA ALA A 19 14.19 23.13 3.80
C ALA A 19 13.29 22.14 4.56
N LEU A 20 13.41 20.85 4.23
CA LEU A 20 12.74 19.76 4.93
C LEU A 20 13.68 19.20 6.00
N THR A 21 13.50 19.64 7.24
CA THR A 21 14.13 19.01 8.41
C THR A 21 13.08 18.73 9.49
N ASP A 22 12.01 18.02 9.14
CA ASP A 22 10.97 17.51 10.05
C ASP A 22 9.78 18.43 10.37
N GLY A 23 8.94 18.71 9.35
CA GLY A 23 7.62 19.31 9.55
C GLY A 23 6.57 18.72 8.61
N TYR A 24 5.39 18.40 9.13
CA TYR A 24 4.23 18.09 8.29
C TYR A 24 3.70 19.38 7.67
N PHE A 25 3.55 19.45 6.34
CA PHE A 25 2.91 20.60 5.67
C PHE A 25 1.44 20.77 6.07
N ALA A 26 0.80 19.66 6.43
CA ALA A 26 -0.49 19.58 7.09
C ALA A 26 -0.51 18.29 7.91
N GLN A 27 -0.82 18.38 9.19
CA GLN A 27 -0.97 17.21 10.05
C GLN A 27 -2.44 16.98 10.33
N MET A 28 -2.98 15.88 9.82
CA MET A 28 -4.36 15.46 10.07
C MET A 28 -4.31 14.26 11.01
N LYS A 29 -4.47 14.51 12.32
CA LYS A 29 -4.59 13.45 13.33
C LYS A 29 -6.07 13.21 13.62
N SER A 30 -6.47 11.95 13.74
CA SER A 30 -7.72 11.63 14.42
C SER A 30 -7.48 11.45 15.92
N ASP A 31 -8.53 11.58 16.74
CA ASP A 31 -8.41 11.35 18.17
C ASP A 31 -8.10 9.87 18.47
N PHE A 32 -7.24 9.65 19.45
CA PHE A 32 -6.80 8.31 19.84
C PHE A 32 -7.98 7.58 20.49
N GLY A 33 -8.72 6.80 19.71
CA GLY A 33 -9.62 5.77 20.26
C GLY A 33 -11.07 5.74 19.81
N ALA A 34 -11.55 6.62 18.92
CA ALA A 34 -12.93 6.52 18.42
C ALA A 34 -13.14 6.97 16.97
N ASN A 35 -12.49 8.04 16.51
CA ASN A 35 -12.71 8.54 15.16
C ASN A 35 -11.51 8.19 14.26
N ALA A 36 -11.79 7.69 13.06
CA ALA A 36 -10.78 7.56 12.01
C ALA A 36 -10.70 8.88 11.22
N LEU A 37 -9.51 9.24 10.73
CA LEU A 37 -9.42 10.22 9.65
C LEU A 37 -10.13 9.64 8.43
N ARG A 38 -11.35 10.12 8.15
CA ARG A 38 -12.18 9.62 7.06
C ARG A 38 -11.95 10.45 5.80
N LEU A 39 -11.14 9.94 4.89
CA LEU A 39 -10.99 10.50 3.54
C LEU A 39 -11.92 9.74 2.59
N ILE A 40 -13.03 10.36 2.21
CA ILE A 40 -14.07 9.76 1.36
C ILE A 40 -13.81 10.17 -0.08
N SER A 41 -13.44 9.23 -0.94
CA SER A 41 -13.35 9.44 -2.38
C SER A 41 -14.70 9.11 -3.05
N ARG A 42 -15.17 9.95 -3.96
CA ARG A 42 -16.29 9.68 -4.86
C ARG A 42 -15.76 9.09 -6.17
N LYS A 43 -16.65 8.63 -7.05
CA LYS A 43 -16.26 8.12 -8.37
C LYS A 43 -15.38 9.15 -9.11
N GLY A 44 -14.11 8.81 -9.32
CA GLY A 44 -13.12 9.66 -10.00
C GLY A 44 -12.13 10.36 -9.09
N ASP A 45 -12.37 10.43 -7.78
CA ASP A 45 -11.41 11.03 -6.83
C ASP A 45 -10.25 10.08 -6.58
N VAL A 46 -9.03 10.61 -6.54
CA VAL A 46 -7.83 9.81 -6.29
C VAL A 46 -7.22 10.18 -4.94
N PHE A 47 -7.16 9.22 -4.03
CA PHE A 47 -6.29 9.31 -2.85
C PHE A 47 -4.85 8.99 -3.28
N ARG A 48 -4.02 10.02 -3.47
CA ARG A 48 -2.61 9.88 -3.86
C ARG A 48 -1.71 10.12 -2.65
N ALA A 49 -0.91 9.13 -2.29
CA ALA A 49 0.23 9.29 -1.40
C ALA A 49 1.50 9.40 -2.27
N SER A 50 1.99 10.63 -2.47
CA SER A 50 3.25 10.89 -3.17
C SER A 50 4.28 11.37 -2.16
N ASN A 51 5.43 10.70 -2.09
CA ASN A 51 6.52 11.06 -1.19
C ASN A 51 7.80 11.22 -2.00
N TYR A 52 8.32 12.44 -2.10
CA TYR A 52 9.33 12.86 -3.07
C TYR A 52 10.68 12.15 -2.84
N GLY A 53 10.86 10.98 -3.48
CA GLY A 53 12.06 10.16 -3.32
C GLY A 53 12.11 9.35 -2.02
N GLN A 54 11.02 9.32 -1.26
CA GLN A 54 10.92 8.65 0.03
C GLN A 54 9.89 7.53 0.01
N ASP A 55 9.94 6.67 1.01
CA ASP A 55 9.03 5.54 1.15
C ASP A 55 7.62 5.98 1.58
N VAL A 56 6.62 5.16 1.27
CA VAL A 56 5.26 5.27 1.80
C VAL A 56 4.97 4.06 2.67
N SER A 57 4.51 4.25 3.91
CA SER A 57 4.22 3.15 4.84
C SER A 57 2.83 3.23 5.45
N ILE A 58 2.28 2.05 5.78
CA ILE A 58 1.03 1.87 6.52
C ILE A 58 1.41 1.27 7.88
N LEU A 59 1.06 1.97 8.94
CA LEU A 59 1.31 1.57 10.33
C LEU A 59 -0.01 1.22 11.00
N THR A 60 -0.02 0.16 11.81
CA THR A 60 -1.19 -0.25 12.61
C THR A 60 -0.78 -0.83 13.96
N GLY A 61 -1.74 -1.01 14.86
CA GLY A 61 -1.54 -1.64 16.17
C GLY A 61 -1.28 -0.64 17.31
N ASN A 62 -1.22 -1.18 18.53
CA ASN A 62 -0.87 -0.46 19.75
C ASN A 62 0.09 -1.34 20.59
N PRO A 63 1.41 -1.05 20.63
CA PRO A 63 2.09 0.09 20.00
C PRO A 63 2.07 0.04 18.47
N THR A 64 2.19 1.20 17.83
CA THR A 64 2.17 1.32 16.36
C THR A 64 3.36 0.59 15.74
N SER A 65 3.09 -0.28 14.78
CA SER A 65 4.10 -1.02 14.02
C SER A 65 3.85 -0.86 12.53
N GLU A 66 4.92 -0.80 11.74
CA GLU A 66 4.82 -0.82 10.28
C GLU A 66 4.30 -2.18 9.80
N ARG A 67 3.30 -2.17 8.93
CA ARG A 67 2.71 -3.38 8.35
C ARG A 67 3.02 -3.53 6.87
N ILE A 68 2.96 -2.42 6.14
CA ILE A 68 3.25 -2.37 4.70
C ILE A 68 4.14 -1.17 4.43
N ARG A 69 5.12 -1.34 3.55
CA ARG A 69 5.93 -0.27 3.00
C ARG A 69 6.09 -0.43 1.50
N VAL A 70 6.02 0.69 0.79
CA VAL A 70 6.47 0.81 -0.60
C VAL A 70 7.71 1.69 -0.59
N THR A 71 8.86 1.14 -0.99
CA THR A 71 10.10 1.90 -1.04
C THR A 71 10.09 2.92 -2.16
N SER A 72 10.93 3.94 -2.08
CA SER A 72 11.14 4.90 -3.17
C SER A 72 11.60 4.26 -4.49
N THR A 73 12.20 3.06 -4.42
CA THR A 73 12.58 2.22 -5.57
C THR A 73 11.45 1.31 -6.08
N GLY A 74 10.27 1.38 -5.45
CA GLY A 74 9.06 0.66 -5.83
C GLY A 74 9.03 -0.81 -5.42
N ASN A 75 9.71 -1.18 -4.34
CA ASN A 75 9.57 -2.52 -3.73
C ASN A 75 8.54 -2.47 -2.62
N VAL A 76 7.72 -3.52 -2.49
CA VAL A 76 6.70 -3.63 -1.46
C VAL A 76 7.15 -4.62 -0.38
N GLY A 77 7.24 -4.16 0.86
CA GLY A 77 7.45 -4.98 2.05
C GLY A 77 6.14 -5.18 2.81
N ILE A 78 5.85 -6.41 3.23
CA ILE A 78 4.79 -6.74 4.19
C ILE A 78 5.47 -7.37 5.41
N GLY A 79 5.32 -6.74 6.57
CA GLY A 79 5.99 -7.17 7.81
C GLY A 79 7.52 -6.96 7.85
N THR A 80 8.07 -6.17 6.92
CA THR A 80 9.50 -5.80 6.85
C THR A 80 9.69 -4.38 6.34
N THR A 81 10.69 -3.68 6.86
CA THR A 81 11.11 -2.34 6.41
C THR A 81 12.13 -2.39 5.26
N SER A 82 12.69 -3.56 4.98
CA SER A 82 13.83 -3.73 4.07
C SER A 82 13.54 -4.82 3.01
N PRO A 83 12.60 -4.59 2.07
CA PRO A 83 12.27 -5.57 1.05
C PRO A 83 13.44 -5.79 0.07
N SER A 84 13.84 -7.05 -0.11
CA SER A 84 14.94 -7.45 -1.00
C SER A 84 14.51 -7.69 -2.45
N ALA A 85 13.20 -7.78 -2.70
CA ALA A 85 12.60 -7.96 -4.02
C ALA A 85 11.37 -7.04 -4.20
N LYS A 86 10.80 -7.02 -5.41
CA LYS A 86 9.60 -6.21 -5.73
C LYS A 86 8.43 -6.46 -4.77
N LEU A 87 8.29 -7.68 -4.27
CA LEU A 87 7.44 -8.02 -3.15
C LEU A 87 8.24 -8.88 -2.17
N THR A 88 8.29 -8.48 -0.90
CA THR A 88 8.89 -9.26 0.20
C THR A 88 7.89 -9.37 1.34
N VAL A 89 7.59 -10.59 1.79
CA VAL A 89 6.76 -10.86 2.97
C VAL A 89 7.65 -11.48 4.03
N ALA A 90 7.66 -10.91 5.24
CA ALA A 90 8.46 -11.41 6.36
C ALA A 90 7.55 -11.74 7.56
N ASN A 91 7.98 -12.70 8.37
CA ASN A 91 7.33 -13.11 9.61
C ASN A 91 5.88 -13.62 9.43
N GLY A 92 5.55 -14.22 8.28
CA GLY A 92 4.24 -14.83 8.01
C GLY A 92 4.13 -15.48 6.63
N ASP A 93 3.00 -16.13 6.37
CA ASP A 93 2.70 -16.81 5.10
C ASP A 93 1.91 -15.92 4.14
N VAL A 94 1.92 -16.29 2.85
CA VAL A 94 1.06 -15.71 1.82
C VAL A 94 0.00 -16.73 1.42
N GLU A 95 -1.27 -16.43 1.72
CA GLU A 95 -2.40 -17.28 1.35
C GLU A 95 -3.08 -16.81 0.05
N VAL A 96 -3.36 -17.76 -0.86
CA VAL A 96 -4.21 -17.53 -2.03
C VAL A 96 -5.46 -18.41 -1.90
N THR A 97 -6.58 -17.79 -1.52
CA THR A 97 -7.78 -18.51 -1.06
C THR A 97 -8.65 -19.08 -2.19
N LEU A 98 -8.57 -18.51 -3.40
CA LEU A 98 -9.32 -19.01 -4.55
C LEU A 98 -8.53 -20.12 -5.24
N ASN A 99 -9.05 -21.34 -5.27
CA ASN A 99 -8.42 -22.51 -5.89
C ASN A 99 -8.19 -22.40 -7.42
N THR A 100 -8.79 -21.40 -8.08
CA THR A 100 -8.54 -21.05 -9.49
C THR A 100 -7.49 -19.94 -9.68
N LYS A 101 -6.85 -19.49 -8.59
CA LYS A 101 -5.85 -18.42 -8.54
C LYS A 101 -4.59 -18.93 -7.87
N GLY A 102 -3.49 -18.24 -8.14
CA GLY A 102 -2.17 -18.63 -7.70
C GLY A 102 -1.13 -17.67 -8.24
N ILE A 103 0.14 -18.08 -8.25
CA ILE A 103 1.24 -17.25 -8.76
C ILE A 103 1.31 -17.41 -10.28
N ILE A 104 1.37 -16.29 -10.99
CA ILE A 104 1.57 -16.29 -12.45
C ILE A 104 3.05 -16.10 -12.73
N LEU A 105 3.66 -17.07 -13.42
CA LEU A 105 5.05 -17.05 -13.86
C LEU A 105 5.10 -17.02 -15.38
N LYS A 106 5.96 -16.18 -15.96
CA LYS A 106 6.16 -16.10 -17.41
C LYS A 106 7.41 -16.89 -17.79
N SER A 107 7.27 -17.83 -18.71
CA SER A 107 8.41 -18.58 -19.28
C SER A 107 9.14 -17.76 -20.35
N PRO A 108 10.38 -18.18 -20.73
CA PRO A 108 11.18 -17.47 -21.73
C PRO A 108 10.53 -17.38 -23.12
N ASP A 109 9.69 -18.35 -23.49
CA ASP A 109 8.90 -18.34 -24.73
C ASP A 109 7.74 -17.31 -24.71
N GLY A 110 7.53 -16.64 -23.58
CA GLY A 110 6.48 -15.65 -23.38
C GLY A 110 5.17 -16.19 -22.82
N THR A 111 5.00 -17.51 -22.75
CA THR A 111 3.82 -18.15 -22.18
C THR A 111 3.74 -17.83 -20.69
N ARG A 112 2.53 -17.59 -20.17
CA ARG A 112 2.31 -17.43 -18.73
C ARG A 112 1.67 -18.69 -18.18
N TYR A 113 2.17 -19.14 -17.05
CA TYR A 113 1.64 -20.26 -16.31
C TYR A 113 1.15 -19.78 -14.96
N ARG A 114 -0.07 -20.17 -14.60
CA ARG A 114 -0.51 -20.08 -13.21
C ARG A 114 -0.09 -21.36 -12.49
N ILE A 115 0.54 -21.19 -11.33
CA ILE A 115 0.82 -22.28 -10.40
C ILE A 115 -0.29 -22.33 -9.36
N THR A 116 -1.03 -23.44 -9.31
CA THR A 116 -2.08 -23.73 -8.31
C THR A 116 -1.78 -25.01 -7.56
N VAL A 117 -2.49 -25.27 -6.47
CA VAL A 117 -2.39 -26.53 -5.70
C VAL A 117 -3.66 -27.34 -5.92
N ALA A 118 -3.52 -28.57 -6.41
CA ALA A 118 -4.63 -29.50 -6.57
C ALA A 118 -5.01 -30.19 -5.24
N ASN A 119 -6.16 -30.88 -5.24
CA ASN A 119 -6.51 -31.79 -4.14
C ASN A 119 -5.37 -32.80 -3.95
N GLY A 120 -4.88 -32.93 -2.72
CA GLY A 120 -3.71 -33.75 -2.41
C GLY A 120 -2.35 -33.02 -2.46
N GLY A 121 -2.34 -31.69 -2.65
CA GLY A 121 -1.14 -30.86 -2.46
C GLY A 121 -0.21 -30.76 -3.68
N THR A 122 -0.55 -31.41 -4.79
CA THR A 122 0.28 -31.37 -6.00
C THR A 122 0.24 -29.97 -6.63
N LEU A 123 1.42 -29.44 -6.96
CA LEU A 123 1.51 -28.21 -7.75
C LEU A 123 1.10 -28.49 -9.20
N THR A 124 0.26 -27.62 -9.73
CA THR A 124 -0.25 -27.68 -11.10
C THR A 124 0.16 -26.41 -11.81
N SER A 125 0.78 -26.54 -12.98
CA SER A 125 1.03 -25.43 -13.89
C SER A 125 0.02 -25.47 -15.02
N THR A 126 -0.68 -24.36 -15.25
CA THR A 126 -1.67 -24.25 -16.33
C THR A 126 -1.38 -22.98 -17.12
N ALA A 127 -1.28 -23.10 -18.45
CA ALA A 127 -1.10 -21.95 -19.33
C ALA A 127 -2.33 -21.02 -19.31
N ILE A 128 -2.12 -19.71 -19.36
CA ILE A 128 -3.18 -18.67 -19.23
C ILE A 128 -3.00 -17.43 -20.13
#